data_AF-A0A979G7U6-F1
#
_entry.id   AF-A0A979G7U6-F1
#
_cell.length_a   1.000
_cell.length_b   1.000
_cell.length_c   1.000
_cell.angle_alpha   90.00
_cell.angle_beta   90.00
_cell.angle_gamma   90.00
#
_symmetry.space_group_name_H-M   'P 1'
#
loop_
_entity.id
_entity.type
_entity.pdbx_description
1 polymer ?
#
loop_
_entity_poly.entity_id
_entity_poly.type
_entity_poly.pdbx_seq_one_letter_code
_entity_poly.pdbx_strand_id
1 'polypeptide(L)'
;MANSCSGLERFYNFPFSFSSKKTQLKLPFKYLVIFILINPNTVFGQLTTVDSTKLSFIAYCGGRNEKPEDSTHLDWAKLDQDIIKEKINKLPAIGYSVTEIQRLIPHFLDGKYNCLSINEDLGYGLKSTKYTIYGGYGSCNVDAIYWGDTVLKIRLTIDNHREIIEKYLLKEIQLQFECVNGQVCYEKVYVENVQKYLNESGQLVLESADTNYRRQQAINYFTDVMTGGTFVKPFYITYGLGSETFNHLRFFIVNKDYNALESILFSPSPTSRLFAARTLVYMKDNYNYKPTSITNKRMKEALASAQLVRSGILSCWIGKFEYDYYDIVGDFECLLATQ
;
A
#
# COMPACT_ATOMS: atom_id res chain seq x y z
N MET A 1 16.02 -49.08 4.44
CA MET A 1 15.25 -49.76 3.37
C MET A 1 14.24 -48.73 2.87
N ALA A 2 14.52 -47.92 1.86
CA ALA A 2 14.76 -48.20 0.43
C ALA A 2 13.49 -48.63 -0.34
N ASN A 3 13.33 -48.02 -1.52
CA ASN A 3 12.32 -48.11 -2.60
C ASN A 3 11.25 -47.00 -2.51
N SER A 4 11.19 -45.95 -3.36
CA SER A 4 11.27 -45.84 -4.85
C SER A 4 10.22 -46.74 -5.53
N CYS A 5 9.39 -46.36 -6.50
CA CYS A 5 9.54 -45.55 -7.72
C CYS A 5 8.10 -45.25 -8.25
N SER A 6 7.76 -44.03 -8.70
CA SER A 6 7.80 -43.50 -10.09
C SER A 6 6.57 -43.77 -10.99
N GLY A 7 6.09 -42.71 -11.66
CA GLY A 7 5.34 -42.72 -12.93
C GLY A 7 3.92 -42.15 -12.83
N LEU A 8 3.41 -41.31 -13.73
CA LEU A 8 3.92 -40.78 -15.00
C LEU A 8 2.93 -39.66 -15.47
N GLU A 9 3.49 -38.59 -16.03
CA GLU A 9 3.03 -37.80 -17.20
C GLU A 9 1.59 -37.25 -17.33
N ARG A 10 1.51 -35.92 -17.51
CA ARG A 10 0.84 -35.28 -18.67
C ARG A 10 1.31 -33.83 -18.80
N PHE A 11 2.28 -33.59 -19.67
CA PHE A 11 2.60 -32.27 -20.21
C PHE A 11 1.80 -32.05 -21.50
N TYR A 12 1.06 -30.94 -21.57
CA TYR A 12 0.48 -30.46 -22.83
C TYR A 12 1.50 -29.58 -23.56
N ASN A 13 1.91 -30.04 -24.75
CA ASN A 13 2.63 -29.25 -25.74
C ASN A 13 1.70 -28.20 -26.37
N PHE A 14 2.16 -26.95 -26.46
CA PHE A 14 1.61 -25.95 -27.39
C PHE A 14 2.75 -25.42 -28.27
N PRO A 15 2.62 -25.43 -29.62
CA PRO A 15 3.63 -24.90 -30.52
C PRO A 15 3.28 -23.46 -30.91
N PHE A 16 4.17 -22.51 -30.63
CA PHE A 16 4.21 -21.26 -31.38
C PHE A 16 5.67 -20.93 -31.72
N SER A 17 6.02 -21.08 -33.00
CA SER A 17 7.23 -20.52 -33.57
C SER A 17 6.94 -19.08 -34.01
N PHE A 18 7.73 -18.12 -33.52
CA PHE A 18 7.74 -16.77 -34.07
C PHE A 18 9.02 -16.57 -34.90
N SER A 19 8.82 -16.51 -36.21
CA SER A 19 9.82 -16.07 -37.18
C SER A 19 9.84 -14.54 -37.22
N SER A 20 10.91 -13.92 -36.73
CA SER A 20 11.09 -12.46 -36.84
C SER A 20 11.74 -12.10 -38.18
N LYS A 21 10.97 -11.56 -39.13
CA LYS A 21 11.52 -10.79 -40.24
C LYS A 21 11.76 -9.35 -39.77
N LYS A 22 13.03 -8.94 -39.66
CA LYS A 22 13.43 -7.54 -39.41
C LYS A 22 13.21 -6.73 -40.69
N THR A 23 12.32 -5.74 -40.63
CA THR A 23 12.26 -4.66 -41.62
C THR A 23 12.78 -3.39 -40.94
N GLN A 24 14.00 -2.97 -41.29
CA GLN A 24 14.57 -1.70 -40.80
C GLN A 24 14.05 -0.54 -41.65
N LEU A 25 13.21 0.33 -41.08
CA LEU A 25 12.96 1.65 -41.64
C LEU A 25 14.06 2.60 -41.16
N LYS A 26 14.90 3.09 -42.08
CA LYS A 26 15.87 4.16 -41.83
C LYS A 26 15.18 5.51 -42.00
N LEU A 27 14.89 6.20 -40.90
CA LEU A 27 14.56 7.63 -40.90
C LEU A 27 15.83 8.45 -40.58
N PRO A 28 16.14 9.52 -41.33
CA PRO A 28 17.35 10.29 -41.13
C PRO A 28 17.28 11.13 -39.85
N PHE A 29 18.21 10.85 -38.93
CA PHE A 29 18.38 11.43 -37.59
C PHE A 29 18.48 12.98 -37.53
N LYS A 30 18.59 13.66 -38.68
CA LYS A 30 18.84 15.10 -38.75
C LYS A 30 17.64 15.99 -38.43
N TYR A 31 16.40 15.49 -38.49
CA TYR A 31 15.20 16.29 -38.24
C TYR A 31 14.61 16.13 -36.84
N LEU A 32 15.03 15.11 -36.08
CA LEU A 32 14.53 14.89 -34.72
C LEU A 32 15.08 15.93 -33.72
N VAL A 33 16.30 16.40 -33.94
CA VAL A 33 17.00 17.34 -33.04
C VAL A 33 16.43 18.76 -33.13
N ILE A 34 15.89 19.16 -34.29
CA ILE A 34 15.34 20.51 -34.50
C ILE A 34 13.96 20.65 -33.85
N PHE A 35 13.15 19.58 -33.78
CA PHE A 35 11.83 19.64 -33.16
C PHE A 35 11.89 19.78 -31.62
N ILE A 36 12.96 19.29 -30.98
CA ILE A 36 13.13 19.33 -29.52
C ILE A 36 13.54 20.73 -29.03
N LEU A 37 14.17 21.55 -29.88
CA LEU A 37 14.73 22.85 -29.47
C LEU A 37 13.76 24.02 -29.56
N ILE A 38 12.61 23.89 -30.23
CA ILE A 38 11.72 25.03 -30.54
C ILE A 38 10.45 25.04 -29.67
N ASN A 39 10.15 23.95 -28.95
CA ASN A 39 9.03 23.90 -27.98
C ASN A 39 9.37 23.04 -26.76
N PRO A 40 10.08 23.56 -25.73
CA PRO A 40 10.32 22.81 -24.51
C PRO A 40 9.04 22.52 -23.68
N ASN A 41 7.92 23.17 -24.01
CA ASN A 41 6.66 23.07 -23.26
C ASN A 41 5.60 22.14 -23.86
N THR A 42 5.89 21.37 -24.93
CA THR A 42 4.86 20.53 -25.59
C THR A 42 5.13 19.01 -25.57
N VAL A 43 6.07 18.51 -24.76
CA VAL A 43 6.42 17.06 -24.77
C VAL A 43 6.15 16.33 -23.44
N PHE A 44 5.67 17.01 -22.39
CA PHE A 44 5.23 16.34 -21.15
C PHE A 44 3.73 16.47 -20.88
N GLY A 45 2.93 16.38 -21.94
CA GLY A 45 1.59 15.82 -21.78
C GLY A 45 1.72 14.31 -21.73
N GLN A 46 1.80 13.72 -20.54
CA GLN A 46 1.52 12.28 -20.39
C GLN A 46 0.08 12.07 -20.87
N LEU A 47 -0.08 11.69 -22.15
CA LEU A 47 -1.24 10.90 -22.53
C LEU A 47 -1.11 9.60 -21.73
N THR A 48 -1.81 9.54 -20.60
CA THR A 48 -2.03 8.31 -19.85
C THR A 48 -2.93 7.43 -20.70
N THR A 49 -2.37 6.77 -21.72
CA THR A 49 -3.01 5.58 -22.28
C THR A 49 -3.02 4.57 -21.15
N VAL A 50 -4.20 4.36 -20.58
CA VAL A 50 -4.41 3.34 -19.55
C VAL A 50 -3.98 2.01 -20.14
N ASP A 51 -3.01 1.36 -19.49
CA ASP A 51 -2.53 0.06 -19.95
C ASP A 51 -3.67 -0.95 -19.84
N SER A 52 -4.23 -1.34 -20.99
CA SER A 52 -5.38 -2.24 -21.08
C SER A 52 -5.11 -3.61 -20.46
N THR A 53 -3.84 -3.98 -20.29
CA THR A 53 -3.43 -5.24 -19.64
C THR A 53 -3.49 -5.18 -18.12
N LYS A 54 -3.44 -3.99 -17.49
CA LYS A 54 -3.62 -3.85 -16.04
C LYS A 54 -5.11 -3.77 -15.66
N LEU A 55 -5.91 -3.14 -16.51
CA LEU A 55 -7.37 -3.09 -16.37
C LEU A 55 -8.04 -4.48 -16.47
N SER A 56 -7.48 -5.40 -17.26
CA SER A 56 -8.06 -6.74 -17.47
C SER A 56 -8.05 -7.61 -16.21
N PHE A 57 -7.22 -7.28 -15.22
CA PHE A 57 -7.17 -7.99 -13.93
C PHE A 57 -8.10 -7.39 -12.85
N ILE A 58 -8.67 -6.21 -13.09
CA ILE A 58 -9.59 -5.53 -12.13
C ILE A 58 -10.84 -6.37 -11.88
N ALA A 59 -11.35 -7.04 -12.91
CA ALA A 59 -12.45 -8.00 -12.83
C ALA A 59 -12.20 -9.15 -11.82
N TYR A 60 -10.93 -9.46 -11.54
CA TYR A 60 -10.53 -10.54 -10.62
C TYR A 60 -10.13 -10.03 -9.23
N CYS A 61 -10.17 -8.72 -9.01
CA CYS A 61 -10.14 -8.15 -7.68
C CYS A 61 -11.42 -8.53 -6.95
N GLY A 62 -11.27 -9.03 -5.73
CA GLY A 62 -12.34 -9.53 -4.88
C GLY A 62 -13.43 -8.48 -4.62
N GLY A 63 -14.35 -8.36 -5.56
CA GLY A 63 -15.71 -7.98 -5.25
C GLY A 63 -16.37 -9.14 -4.52
N ARG A 64 -17.19 -8.85 -3.52
CA ARG A 64 -18.03 -9.87 -2.87
C ARG A 64 -18.69 -10.71 -3.97
N ASN A 65 -18.55 -12.03 -3.89
CA ASN A 65 -19.17 -12.98 -4.84
C ASN A 65 -20.71 -12.95 -4.76
N GLU A 66 -21.26 -12.19 -3.81
CA GLU A 66 -22.66 -11.89 -3.68
C GLU A 66 -23.09 -11.00 -4.84
N LYS A 67 -23.92 -11.56 -5.71
CA LYS A 67 -24.65 -10.79 -6.72
C LYS A 67 -25.45 -9.69 -5.99
N PRO A 68 -25.46 -8.44 -6.50
CA PRO A 68 -26.53 -7.53 -6.13
C PRO A 68 -27.87 -8.22 -6.46
N GLU A 69 -28.90 -7.95 -5.67
CA GLU A 69 -30.25 -8.53 -5.81
C GLU A 69 -30.76 -8.51 -7.27
N ASP A 70 -31.75 -9.36 -7.59
CA ASP A 70 -32.24 -9.69 -8.95
C ASP A 70 -32.60 -8.48 -9.86
N SER A 71 -32.61 -7.24 -9.35
CA SER A 71 -32.65 -6.01 -10.14
C SER A 71 -31.57 -5.00 -9.72
N THR A 72 -30.63 -4.71 -10.62
CA THR A 72 -29.67 -3.60 -10.43
C THR A 72 -30.39 -2.24 -10.52
N HIS A 73 -30.34 -1.45 -9.44
CA HIS A 73 -30.75 -0.05 -9.37
C HIS A 73 -29.75 0.85 -10.09
N LEU A 74 -30.13 1.35 -11.27
CA LEU A 74 -29.26 2.18 -12.11
C LEU A 74 -28.83 3.49 -11.45
N ASP A 75 -29.68 4.08 -10.62
CA ASP A 75 -29.36 5.34 -9.90
C ASP A 75 -28.20 5.16 -8.91
N TRP A 76 -28.06 3.97 -8.33
CA TRP A 76 -26.95 3.65 -7.42
C TRP A 76 -25.65 3.46 -8.17
N ALA A 77 -25.69 2.77 -9.31
CA ALA A 77 -24.53 2.66 -10.20
C ALA A 77 -24.11 4.03 -10.73
N LYS A 78 -25.08 4.91 -11.02
CA LYS A 78 -24.82 6.28 -11.48
C LYS A 78 -24.11 7.12 -10.40
N LEU A 79 -24.53 7.01 -9.14
CA LEU A 79 -23.84 7.65 -8.02
C LEU A 79 -22.38 7.21 -7.92
N ASP A 80 -22.09 5.92 -8.05
CA ASP A 80 -20.73 5.38 -8.03
C ASP A 80 -19.88 5.90 -9.19
N GLN A 81 -20.46 5.96 -10.41
CA GLN A 81 -19.81 6.54 -11.58
C GLN A 81 -19.45 8.01 -11.38
N ASP A 82 -20.36 8.80 -10.80
CA ASP A 82 -20.16 10.23 -10.61
C ASP A 82 -19.07 10.50 -9.55
N ILE A 83 -19.00 9.69 -8.48
CA ILE A 83 -17.88 9.73 -7.53
C ILE A 83 -16.54 9.50 -8.26
N ILE A 84 -16.47 8.51 -9.14
CA ILE A 84 -15.23 8.21 -9.89
C ILE A 84 -14.86 9.36 -10.82
N LYS A 85 -15.82 9.84 -11.63
CA LYS A 85 -15.61 10.91 -12.62
C LYS A 85 -15.23 12.22 -11.99
N GLU A 86 -15.99 12.62 -10.99
CA GLU A 86 -15.93 13.98 -10.47
C GLU A 86 -14.87 14.14 -9.40
N LYS A 87 -14.55 13.06 -8.66
CA LYS A 87 -13.60 13.09 -7.55
C LYS A 87 -12.36 12.25 -7.83
N ILE A 88 -12.52 10.93 -7.99
CA ILE A 88 -11.37 10.00 -8.02
C ILE A 88 -10.42 10.29 -9.18
N ASN A 89 -10.93 10.44 -10.41
CA ASN A 89 -10.09 10.71 -11.58
C ASN A 89 -9.38 12.07 -11.53
N LYS A 90 -9.91 13.05 -10.79
CA LYS A 90 -9.33 14.40 -10.71
C LYS A 90 -8.27 14.53 -9.63
N LEU A 91 -8.32 13.69 -8.59
CA LEU A 91 -7.43 13.77 -7.43
C LEU A 91 -5.93 13.75 -7.77
N PRO A 92 -5.40 12.85 -8.62
CA PRO A 92 -3.95 12.78 -8.86
C PRO A 92 -3.36 14.00 -9.58
N ALA A 93 -4.20 14.77 -10.28
CA ALA A 93 -3.79 15.99 -10.97
C ALA A 93 -3.63 17.18 -10.01
N ILE A 94 -4.39 17.21 -8.92
CA ILE A 94 -4.45 18.34 -7.98
C ILE A 94 -3.94 17.98 -6.58
N GLY A 95 -3.72 16.71 -6.26
CA GLY A 95 -3.51 16.21 -4.90
C GLY A 95 -2.10 16.40 -4.34
N TYR A 96 -1.41 17.50 -4.70
CA TYR A 96 -0.08 17.81 -4.18
C TYR A 96 -0.13 18.36 -2.74
N SER A 97 -1.28 18.90 -2.35
CA SER A 97 -1.54 19.42 -1.00
C SER A 97 -2.88 18.94 -0.42
N VAL A 98 -2.98 18.94 0.92
CA VAL A 98 -4.23 18.61 1.63
C VAL A 98 -5.30 19.64 1.30
N THR A 99 -4.93 20.91 1.21
CA THR A 99 -5.81 22.01 0.81
C THR A 99 -6.44 21.76 -0.58
N GLU A 100 -5.65 21.30 -1.56
CA GLU A 100 -6.20 20.98 -2.89
C GLU A 100 -7.11 19.76 -2.87
N ILE A 101 -6.79 18.73 -2.08
CA ILE A 101 -7.70 17.60 -1.85
C ILE A 101 -9.02 18.11 -1.26
N GLN A 102 -8.98 18.99 -0.26
CA GLN A 102 -10.16 19.56 0.39
C GLN A 102 -11.01 20.44 -0.54
N ARG A 103 -10.43 21.09 -1.55
CA ARG A 103 -11.18 21.83 -2.57
C ARG A 103 -12.07 20.91 -3.40
N LEU A 104 -11.60 19.70 -3.70
CA LEU A 104 -12.34 18.71 -4.49
C LEU A 104 -13.24 17.83 -3.62
N ILE A 105 -12.79 17.52 -2.41
CA ILE A 105 -13.49 16.73 -1.42
C ILE A 105 -13.62 17.58 -0.17
N PRO A 106 -14.63 18.48 -0.13
CA PRO A 106 -14.98 19.18 1.09
C PRO A 106 -15.21 18.13 2.17
N HIS A 107 -14.60 18.36 3.32
CA HIS A 107 -14.59 17.47 4.48
C HIS A 107 -13.63 16.28 4.50
N PHE A 108 -12.62 16.27 3.62
CA PHE A 108 -11.58 15.23 3.64
C PHE A 108 -11.02 14.93 5.05
N LEU A 109 -10.80 15.96 5.87
CA LEU A 109 -10.25 15.79 7.22
C LEU A 109 -11.29 15.59 8.33
N ASP A 110 -12.49 16.17 8.23
CA ASP A 110 -13.47 16.13 9.32
C ASP A 110 -14.56 15.07 9.14
N GLY A 111 -14.75 14.53 7.93
CA GLY A 111 -15.76 13.50 7.67
C GLY A 111 -17.18 14.01 7.91
N LYS A 112 -17.91 14.36 6.85
CA LYS A 112 -19.32 14.79 6.96
C LYS A 112 -20.18 14.09 5.93
N TYR A 113 -21.49 14.10 6.20
CA TYR A 113 -22.52 13.54 5.33
C TYR A 113 -22.32 12.02 5.11
N ASN A 114 -22.39 11.56 3.87
CA ASN A 114 -22.16 10.18 3.46
C ASN A 114 -20.66 9.83 3.37
N CYS A 115 -19.83 10.38 4.25
CA CYS A 115 -18.40 10.14 4.26
C CYS A 115 -17.88 9.92 5.67
N LEU A 116 -16.85 9.08 5.79
CA LEU A 116 -16.11 8.84 7.02
C LEU A 116 -14.67 9.31 6.84
N SER A 117 -14.13 10.02 7.82
CA SER A 117 -12.71 10.39 7.87
C SER A 117 -12.07 9.83 9.14
N ILE A 118 -10.97 9.11 8.98
CA ILE A 118 -10.13 8.62 10.09
C ILE A 118 -8.77 9.29 9.94
N ASN A 119 -8.36 10.05 10.96
CA ASN A 119 -7.09 10.76 10.97
C ASN A 119 -6.18 10.20 12.05
N GLU A 120 -4.91 10.04 11.72
CA GLU A 120 -3.94 9.40 12.59
C GLU A 120 -2.62 10.17 12.57
N ASP A 121 -2.01 10.30 13.75
CA ASP A 121 -0.68 10.86 13.90
C ASP A 121 0.37 9.76 13.70
N LEU A 122 1.15 9.85 12.64
CA LEU A 122 2.18 8.88 12.31
C LEU A 122 3.52 9.18 13.00
N GLY A 123 3.58 10.25 13.80
CA GLY A 123 4.78 10.78 14.43
C GLY A 123 5.66 11.56 13.45
N TYR A 124 6.63 12.31 13.99
CA TYR A 124 7.59 13.10 13.18
C TYR A 124 6.91 14.12 12.25
N GLY A 125 5.73 14.61 12.66
CA GLY A 125 4.93 15.56 11.88
C GLY A 125 4.14 14.92 10.72
N LEU A 126 4.30 13.62 10.49
CA LEU A 126 3.50 12.88 9.51
C LEU A 126 2.11 12.59 10.06
N LYS A 127 1.12 12.67 9.18
CA LYS A 127 -0.25 12.28 9.45
C LYS A 127 -0.76 11.40 8.32
N SER A 128 -1.70 10.51 8.64
CA SER A 128 -2.54 9.86 7.65
C SER A 128 -3.99 10.29 7.80
N THR A 129 -4.67 10.38 6.67
CA THR A 129 -6.12 10.47 6.61
C THR A 129 -6.61 9.37 5.69
N LYS A 130 -7.53 8.55 6.20
CA LYS A 130 -8.33 7.62 5.41
C LYS A 130 -9.73 8.20 5.26
N TYR A 131 -10.13 8.49 4.04
CA TYR A 131 -11.42 9.09 3.75
C TYR A 131 -12.28 8.17 2.88
N THR A 132 -13.38 7.70 3.41
CA THR A 132 -14.34 6.83 2.71
C THR A 132 -15.51 7.67 2.19
N ILE A 133 -15.75 7.61 0.88
CA ILE A 133 -16.93 8.16 0.21
C ILE A 133 -17.90 7.00 -0.02
N TYR A 134 -19.04 7.00 0.66
CA TYR A 134 -20.07 5.99 0.44
C TYR A 134 -20.87 6.30 -0.82
N GLY A 135 -20.87 5.33 -1.74
CA GLY A 135 -21.63 5.36 -2.96
C GLY A 135 -22.94 4.58 -2.85
N GLY A 136 -23.46 4.14 -3.99
CA GLY A 136 -24.70 3.38 -4.07
C GLY A 136 -24.49 1.90 -3.78
N TYR A 137 -23.57 1.25 -4.49
CA TYR A 137 -23.25 -0.17 -4.29
C TYR A 137 -22.00 -0.43 -3.48
N GLY A 138 -21.15 0.57 -3.33
CA GLY A 138 -19.85 0.40 -2.70
C GLY A 138 -19.32 1.69 -2.11
N SER A 139 -18.00 1.77 -2.01
CA SER A 139 -17.31 2.95 -1.53
C SER A 139 -16.02 3.20 -2.30
N CYS A 140 -15.61 4.46 -2.31
CA CYS A 140 -14.29 4.85 -2.77
C CYS A 140 -13.51 5.40 -1.56
N ASN A 141 -12.30 4.91 -1.36
CA ASN A 141 -11.39 5.41 -0.32
C ASN A 141 -10.34 6.32 -0.94
N VAL A 142 -10.05 7.41 -0.25
CA VAL A 142 -8.96 8.35 -0.54
C VAL A 142 -8.09 8.39 0.71
N ASP A 143 -6.96 7.72 0.65
CA ASP A 143 -6.01 7.64 1.74
C ASP A 143 -4.80 8.49 1.40
N ALA A 144 -4.34 9.33 2.33
CA ALA A 144 -3.19 10.18 2.13
C ALA A 144 -2.25 10.14 3.33
N ILE A 145 -0.94 10.10 3.07
CA ILE A 145 0.11 10.43 4.03
C ILE A 145 0.60 11.84 3.69
N TYR A 146 0.65 12.72 4.69
CA TYR A 146 1.04 14.11 4.50
C TYR A 146 1.82 14.66 5.70
N TRP A 147 2.54 15.74 5.45
CA TRP A 147 3.27 16.51 6.45
C TRP A 147 2.93 18.00 6.29
N GLY A 148 2.37 18.60 7.34
CA GLY A 148 1.74 19.93 7.22
C GLY A 148 0.60 19.90 6.20
N ASP A 149 0.70 20.73 5.16
CA ASP A 149 -0.23 20.72 4.01
C ASP A 149 0.30 19.88 2.82
N THR A 150 1.53 19.35 2.90
CA THR A 150 2.20 18.69 1.77
C THR A 150 1.90 17.18 1.74
N VAL A 151 1.31 16.69 0.64
CA VAL A 151 0.96 15.27 0.47
C VAL A 151 2.17 14.48 -0.04
N LEU A 152 2.54 13.40 0.64
CA LEU A 152 3.70 12.55 0.30
C LEU A 152 3.30 11.34 -0.53
N LYS A 153 2.19 10.70 -0.18
CA LYS A 153 1.64 9.53 -0.89
C LYS A 153 0.12 9.60 -0.82
N ILE A 154 -0.53 9.28 -1.93
CA ILE A 154 -1.97 9.07 -2.00
C ILE A 154 -2.26 7.65 -2.49
N ARG A 155 -3.32 7.06 -1.95
CA ARG A 155 -3.91 5.81 -2.40
C ARG A 155 -5.39 6.01 -2.62
N LEU A 156 -5.87 5.54 -3.76
CA LEU A 156 -7.27 5.52 -4.11
C LEU A 156 -7.71 4.08 -4.19
N THR A 157 -8.82 3.73 -3.55
CA THR A 157 -9.34 2.36 -3.58
C THR A 157 -10.81 2.37 -3.94
N ILE A 158 -11.22 1.48 -4.83
CA ILE A 158 -12.63 1.25 -5.16
C ILE A 158 -13.01 -0.10 -4.56
N ASP A 159 -13.92 -0.08 -3.60
CA ASP A 159 -14.52 -1.28 -3.00
C ASP A 159 -15.97 -1.35 -3.44
N ASN A 160 -16.27 -2.23 -4.39
CA ASN A 160 -17.60 -2.38 -4.96
C ASN A 160 -17.80 -3.84 -5.43
N HIS A 161 -19.04 -4.22 -5.69
CA HIS A 161 -19.36 -5.52 -6.26
C HIS A 161 -18.69 -5.68 -7.63
N ARG A 162 -18.13 -6.86 -7.88
CA ARG A 162 -17.41 -7.17 -9.12
C ARG A 162 -18.23 -6.86 -10.37
N GLU A 163 -19.50 -7.26 -10.36
CA GLU A 163 -20.42 -7.02 -11.47
C GLU A 163 -20.65 -5.53 -11.73
N ILE A 164 -20.72 -4.71 -10.67
CA ILE A 164 -20.89 -3.26 -10.80
C ILE A 164 -19.64 -2.63 -11.41
N ILE A 165 -18.46 -3.05 -10.95
CA ILE A 165 -17.18 -2.60 -11.51
C ILE A 165 -17.12 -2.94 -13.00
N GLU A 166 -17.34 -4.20 -13.35
CA GLU A 166 -17.24 -4.71 -14.72
C GLU A 166 -18.23 -4.03 -15.69
N LYS A 167 -19.50 -3.90 -15.27
CA LYS A 167 -20.56 -3.41 -16.17
C LYS A 167 -20.63 -1.89 -16.25
N TYR A 168 -20.37 -1.18 -15.16
CA TYR A 168 -20.68 0.25 -15.06
C TYR A 168 -19.47 1.14 -14.80
N LEU A 169 -18.48 0.69 -14.01
CA LEU A 169 -17.42 1.59 -13.54
C LEU A 169 -16.16 1.55 -14.40
N LEU A 170 -15.81 0.39 -14.99
CA LEU A 170 -14.56 0.22 -15.74
C LEU A 170 -14.33 1.27 -16.84
N LYS A 171 -15.39 1.69 -17.54
CA LYS A 171 -15.29 2.70 -18.61
C LYS A 171 -15.00 4.11 -18.10
N GLU A 172 -15.30 4.35 -16.82
CA GLU A 172 -15.15 5.65 -16.20
C GLU A 172 -13.81 5.81 -15.50
N ILE A 173 -13.11 4.72 -15.21
CA ILE A 173 -11.80 4.74 -14.59
C ILE A 173 -10.76 5.20 -15.62
N GLN A 174 -10.12 6.35 -15.36
CA GLN A 174 -9.08 6.91 -16.23
C GLN A 174 -7.66 6.70 -15.68
N LEU A 175 -7.55 6.30 -14.41
CA LEU A 175 -6.27 6.04 -13.76
C LEU A 175 -5.85 4.59 -13.99
N GLN A 176 -4.55 4.34 -13.94
CA GLN A 176 -3.99 2.99 -14.02
C GLN A 176 -4.15 2.27 -12.68
N PHE A 177 -5.38 1.86 -12.36
CA PHE A 177 -5.65 1.02 -11.20
C PHE A 177 -5.09 -0.40 -11.39
N GLU A 178 -4.67 -1.00 -10.29
CA GLU A 178 -4.13 -2.35 -10.18
C GLU A 178 -4.92 -3.15 -9.13
N CYS A 179 -4.75 -4.47 -9.16
CA CYS A 179 -5.32 -5.35 -8.17
C CYS A 179 -4.34 -5.62 -7.03
N VAL A 180 -4.61 -5.04 -5.85
CA VAL A 180 -3.74 -5.22 -4.67
C VAL A 180 -4.58 -5.82 -3.55
N ASN A 181 -4.24 -7.05 -3.13
CA ASN A 181 -4.95 -7.78 -2.08
C ASN A 181 -6.48 -7.87 -2.30
N GLY A 182 -6.89 -8.05 -3.55
CA GLY A 182 -8.31 -8.13 -3.93
C GLY A 182 -9.03 -6.79 -4.01
N GLN A 183 -8.34 -5.66 -3.83
CA GLN A 183 -8.91 -4.32 -3.97
C GLN A 183 -8.41 -3.64 -5.25
N VAL A 184 -9.30 -2.85 -5.87
CA VAL A 184 -8.95 -2.02 -7.02
C VAL A 184 -8.26 -0.76 -6.51
N CYS A 185 -6.94 -0.69 -6.68
CA CYS A 185 -6.08 0.30 -6.04
C CYS A 185 -5.30 1.14 -7.06
N TYR A 186 -5.20 2.45 -6.83
CA TYR A 186 -4.25 3.34 -7.50
C TYR A 186 -3.37 4.00 -6.44
N GLU A 187 -2.07 4.07 -6.69
CA GLU A 187 -1.12 4.68 -5.77
C GLU A 187 -0.23 5.69 -6.48
N LYS A 188 0.07 6.79 -5.80
CA LYS A 188 1.03 7.79 -6.27
C LYS A 188 1.85 8.31 -5.12
N VAL A 189 3.17 8.22 -5.26
CA VAL A 189 4.16 8.85 -4.38
C VAL A 189 4.62 10.16 -5.02
N TYR A 190 4.54 11.26 -4.29
CA TYR A 190 4.99 12.58 -4.74
C TYR A 190 6.46 12.77 -4.37
N VAL A 191 7.36 12.32 -5.24
CA VAL A 191 8.81 12.25 -4.97
C VAL A 191 9.41 13.59 -4.52
N GLU A 192 9.00 14.71 -5.13
CA GLU A 192 9.48 16.05 -4.76
C GLU A 192 9.08 16.43 -3.33
N ASN A 193 7.84 16.12 -2.95
CA ASN A 193 7.30 16.35 -1.61
C ASN A 193 7.99 15.45 -0.58
N VAL A 194 8.27 14.20 -0.94
CA VAL A 194 9.06 13.28 -0.12
C VAL A 194 10.47 13.84 0.09
N GLN A 195 11.14 14.28 -0.96
CA GLN A 195 12.49 14.85 -0.84
C GLN A 195 12.51 16.10 0.06
N LYS A 196 11.49 16.96 -0.05
CA LYS A 196 11.34 18.11 0.83
C LYS A 196 11.20 17.68 2.30
N TYR A 197 10.33 16.71 2.58
CA TYR A 197 10.18 16.16 3.93
C TYR A 197 11.50 15.55 4.43
N LEU A 198 12.22 14.80 3.59
CA LEU A 198 13.48 14.15 3.96
C LEU A 198 14.56 15.16 4.40
N ASN A 199 14.61 16.32 3.73
CA ASN A 199 15.57 17.38 4.06
C ASN A 199 15.32 18.00 5.45
N GLU A 200 14.08 17.99 5.94
CA GLU A 200 13.71 18.60 7.22
C GLU A 200 13.62 17.59 8.38
N SER A 201 13.14 16.39 8.11
CA SER A 201 12.78 15.40 9.15
C SER A 201 13.74 14.21 9.23
N GLY A 202 14.55 13.98 8.18
CA GLY A 202 15.48 12.86 8.09
C GLY A 202 15.03 11.77 7.10
N GLN A 203 15.12 10.49 7.48
CA GLN A 203 14.80 9.36 6.59
C GLN A 203 13.32 8.95 6.67
N LEU A 204 12.76 8.54 5.53
CA LEU A 204 11.41 7.98 5.37
C LEU A 204 11.45 6.82 4.39
N VAL A 205 10.81 5.71 4.73
CA VAL A 205 10.64 4.57 3.82
C VAL A 205 9.16 4.31 3.62
N LEU A 206 8.68 4.54 2.40
CA LEU A 206 7.30 4.28 2.00
C LEU A 206 7.15 2.93 1.29
N GLU A 207 8.14 2.56 0.47
CA GLU A 207 8.15 1.33 -0.32
C GLU A 207 9.58 0.83 -0.53
N SER A 208 9.70 -0.48 -0.80
CA SER A 208 10.97 -1.13 -1.09
C SER A 208 11.21 -1.25 -2.58
N ALA A 209 12.34 -0.71 -3.05
CA ALA A 209 12.84 -0.91 -4.41
C ALA A 209 13.63 -2.22 -4.58
N ASP A 210 13.51 -3.16 -3.62
CA ASP A 210 14.23 -4.42 -3.63
C ASP A 210 13.75 -5.37 -4.74
N THR A 211 14.69 -6.04 -5.42
CA THR A 211 14.40 -6.98 -6.50
C THR A 211 14.12 -8.41 -6.03
N ASN A 212 14.49 -8.76 -4.80
CA ASN A 212 14.13 -10.01 -4.15
C ASN A 212 12.69 -9.92 -3.64
N TYR A 213 11.78 -10.62 -4.31
CA TYR A 213 10.35 -10.61 -4.00
C TYR A 213 10.02 -10.88 -2.52
N ARG A 214 10.65 -11.87 -1.87
CA ARG A 214 10.35 -12.21 -0.47
C ARG A 214 10.80 -11.11 0.48
N ARG A 215 12.01 -10.56 0.27
CA ARG A 215 12.53 -9.44 1.07
C ARG A 215 11.70 -8.18 0.84
N GLN A 216 11.37 -7.88 -0.41
CA GLN A 216 10.52 -6.75 -0.79
C GLN A 216 9.15 -6.83 -0.13
N GLN A 217 8.48 -7.98 -0.20
CA GLN A 217 7.21 -8.21 0.49
C GLN A 217 7.33 -7.98 1.99
N ALA A 218 8.37 -8.52 2.64
CA ALA A 218 8.56 -8.36 4.07
C ALA A 218 8.81 -6.90 4.47
N ILE A 219 9.55 -6.12 3.66
CA ILE A 219 9.74 -4.69 3.92
C ILE A 219 8.42 -3.93 3.72
N ASN A 220 7.76 -4.12 2.58
CA ASN A 220 6.49 -3.46 2.24
C ASN A 220 5.40 -3.76 3.29
N TYR A 221 5.38 -4.99 3.82
CA TYR A 221 4.52 -5.41 4.92
C TYR A 221 4.62 -4.49 6.13
N PHE A 222 5.80 -3.95 6.42
CA PHE A 222 6.04 -3.04 7.54
C PHE A 222 6.04 -1.55 7.15
N THR A 223 6.38 -1.18 5.91
CA THR A 223 6.53 0.23 5.51
C THR A 223 5.23 0.84 4.99
N ASP A 224 4.34 0.05 4.41
CA ASP A 224 3.15 0.60 3.76
C ASP A 224 1.97 0.72 4.74
N VAL A 225 1.72 1.94 5.24
CA VAL A 225 0.60 2.24 6.17
C VAL A 225 -0.77 2.30 5.53
N MET A 226 -0.84 2.35 4.19
CA MET A 226 -2.12 2.47 3.48
C MET A 226 -2.62 1.13 2.93
N THR A 227 -1.93 0.02 3.20
CA THR A 227 -2.41 -1.33 2.83
C THR A 227 -3.56 -1.77 3.73
N GLY A 228 -4.67 -2.20 3.11
CA GLY A 228 -5.72 -2.98 3.77
C GLY A 228 -5.29 -4.43 4.10
N GLY A 229 -3.99 -4.67 4.27
CA GLY A 229 -3.43 -5.99 4.58
C GLY A 229 -3.68 -6.39 6.04
N THR A 230 -2.95 -7.41 6.53
CA THR A 230 -3.13 -7.98 7.88
C THR A 230 -2.80 -7.06 9.05
N PHE A 231 -2.36 -5.84 8.74
CA PHE A 231 -2.41 -4.72 9.65
C PHE A 231 -3.42 -3.71 9.12
N VAL A 232 -4.46 -3.42 9.88
CA VAL A 232 -5.12 -2.12 9.71
C VAL A 232 -4.27 -1.14 10.51
N LYS A 233 -3.25 -0.63 9.80
CA LYS A 233 -2.24 0.30 10.28
C LYS A 233 -2.88 1.64 10.64
N PRO A 234 -2.17 2.44 11.47
CA PRO A 234 -0.76 2.35 11.81
C PRO A 234 -0.49 1.89 13.25
N PHE A 235 -1.55 1.56 14.01
CA PHE A 235 -1.45 1.29 15.45
C PHE A 235 -1.84 -0.13 15.89
N TYR A 236 -2.44 -0.95 15.03
CA TYR A 236 -2.91 -2.27 15.42
C TYR A 236 -2.72 -3.35 14.34
N ILE A 237 -2.86 -4.60 14.74
CA ILE A 237 -2.77 -5.80 13.90
C ILE A 237 -4.19 -6.35 13.79
N THR A 238 -4.65 -6.85 12.64
CA THR A 238 -6.05 -7.33 12.48
C THR A 238 -6.20 -8.85 12.58
N TYR A 239 -5.11 -9.59 12.43
CA TYR A 239 -5.10 -11.04 12.50
C TYR A 239 -4.53 -11.40 13.86
N GLY A 240 -5.40 -11.60 14.84
CA GLY A 240 -5.05 -11.56 16.27
C GLY A 240 -4.28 -12.76 16.81
N LEU A 241 -3.26 -13.18 16.09
CA LEU A 241 -2.11 -13.90 16.60
C LEU A 241 -0.78 -13.25 16.20
N GLY A 242 -0.76 -12.23 15.32
CA GLY A 242 0.49 -11.61 14.87
C GLY A 242 1.43 -12.56 14.10
N SER A 243 0.98 -13.76 13.74
CA SER A 243 1.80 -14.81 13.11
C SER A 243 2.51 -14.33 11.84
N GLU A 244 1.81 -13.62 10.95
CA GLU A 244 2.43 -13.07 9.74
C GLU A 244 3.50 -12.02 10.08
N THR A 245 3.23 -11.19 11.09
CA THR A 245 4.21 -10.23 11.60
C THR A 245 5.47 -10.93 12.08
N PHE A 246 5.33 -11.91 12.97
CA PHE A 246 6.47 -12.65 13.52
C PHE A 246 7.17 -13.51 12.45
N ASN A 247 6.45 -14.03 11.45
CA ASN A 247 7.05 -14.72 10.30
C ASN A 247 7.98 -13.81 9.49
N HIS A 248 7.58 -12.55 9.25
CA HIS A 248 8.45 -11.58 8.60
C HIS A 248 9.62 -11.17 9.49
N LEU A 249 9.42 -11.00 10.80
CA LEU A 249 10.53 -10.70 11.73
C LEU A 249 11.55 -11.84 11.79
N ARG A 250 11.10 -13.10 11.90
CA ARG A 250 11.95 -14.29 11.84
C ARG A 250 12.74 -14.36 10.55
N PHE A 251 12.11 -14.04 9.42
CA PHE A 251 12.82 -13.95 8.14
C PHE A 251 14.00 -12.98 8.21
N PHE A 252 13.84 -11.79 8.79
CA PHE A 252 14.95 -10.84 8.94
C PHE A 252 16.01 -11.32 9.94
N ILE A 253 15.58 -11.93 11.06
CA ILE A 253 16.48 -12.47 12.10
C ILE A 253 17.37 -13.57 11.52
N VAL A 254 16.77 -14.60 10.90
CA VAL A 254 17.50 -15.74 10.35
C VAL A 254 18.50 -15.31 9.28
N ASN A 255 18.11 -14.36 8.43
CA ASN A 255 18.97 -13.83 7.36
C ASN A 255 19.96 -12.76 7.85
N LYS A 256 19.92 -12.36 9.13
CA LYS A 256 20.71 -11.25 9.68
C LYS A 256 20.58 -9.96 8.85
N ASP A 257 19.38 -9.68 8.38
CA ASP A 257 19.09 -8.58 7.46
C ASP A 257 18.86 -7.27 8.23
N TYR A 258 19.94 -6.76 8.82
CA TYR A 258 19.92 -5.53 9.59
C TYR A 258 19.44 -4.34 8.76
N ASN A 259 19.86 -4.26 7.50
CA ASN A 259 19.52 -3.16 6.61
C ASN A 259 18.01 -3.07 6.37
N ALA A 260 17.30 -4.20 6.21
CA ALA A 260 15.84 -4.18 6.09
C ALA A 260 15.18 -3.64 7.36
N LEU A 261 15.61 -4.12 8.52
CA LEU A 261 15.08 -3.68 9.81
C LEU A 261 15.38 -2.19 10.07
N GLU A 262 16.56 -1.71 9.71
CA GLU A 262 16.91 -0.29 9.76
C GLU A 262 16.00 0.54 8.86
N SER A 263 15.74 0.11 7.62
CA SER A 263 14.78 0.78 6.74
C SER A 263 13.37 0.84 7.35
N ILE A 264 12.92 -0.24 8.01
CA ILE A 264 11.61 -0.29 8.66
C ILE A 264 11.51 0.68 9.85
N LEU A 265 12.61 1.00 10.56
CA LEU A 265 12.61 2.04 11.60
C LEU A 265 12.22 3.44 11.09
N PHE A 266 12.31 3.65 9.78
CA PHE A 266 11.91 4.88 9.10
C PHE A 266 10.57 4.74 8.38
N SER A 267 9.82 3.67 8.66
CA SER A 267 8.43 3.50 8.23
C SER A 267 7.54 4.62 8.81
N PRO A 268 6.51 5.08 8.06
CA PRO A 268 5.45 5.91 8.62
C PRO A 268 4.67 5.23 9.77
N SER A 269 4.65 3.89 9.84
CA SER A 269 3.89 3.13 10.85
C SER A 269 4.57 3.13 12.23
N PRO A 270 3.98 3.72 13.30
CA PRO A 270 4.51 3.62 14.66
C PRO A 270 4.67 2.18 15.14
N THR A 271 3.67 1.31 14.91
CA THR A 271 3.73 -0.10 15.29
C THR A 271 4.87 -0.84 14.57
N SER A 272 5.09 -0.55 13.28
CA SER A 272 6.18 -1.19 12.54
C SER A 272 7.56 -0.72 13.00
N ARG A 273 7.70 0.56 13.36
CA ARG A 273 8.93 1.07 13.98
C ARG A 273 9.22 0.40 15.32
N LEU A 274 8.18 0.17 16.14
CA LEU A 274 8.32 -0.55 17.41
C LEU A 274 8.83 -1.99 17.21
N PHE A 275 8.21 -2.73 16.28
CA PHE A 275 8.66 -4.08 15.94
C PHE A 275 10.10 -4.11 15.43
N ALA A 276 10.46 -3.21 14.52
CA ALA A 276 11.84 -3.14 14.02
C ALA A 276 12.83 -2.76 15.12
N ALA A 277 12.49 -1.78 15.98
CA ALA A 277 13.34 -1.38 17.09
C ALA A 277 13.58 -2.54 18.06
N ARG A 278 12.52 -3.25 18.44
CA ARG A 278 12.65 -4.39 19.36
C ARG A 278 13.43 -5.55 18.73
N THR A 279 13.20 -5.82 17.45
CA THR A 279 13.96 -6.84 16.71
C THR A 279 15.44 -6.47 16.65
N LEU A 280 15.79 -5.21 16.38
CA LEU A 280 17.19 -4.76 16.35
C LEU A 280 17.85 -4.81 17.72
N VAL A 281 17.11 -4.58 18.82
CA VAL A 281 17.62 -4.82 20.18
C VAL A 281 17.93 -6.31 20.38
N TYR A 282 16.98 -7.19 20.05
CA TYR A 282 17.20 -8.63 20.11
C TYR A 282 18.43 -9.06 19.27
N MET A 283 18.60 -8.50 18.08
CA MET A 283 19.74 -8.77 17.21
C MET A 283 21.07 -8.24 17.76
N LYS A 284 21.05 -7.12 18.46
CA LYS A 284 22.23 -6.59 19.16
C LYS A 284 22.66 -7.54 20.28
N ASP A 285 21.70 -8.03 21.05
CA ASP A 285 21.96 -8.87 22.23
C ASP A 285 22.38 -10.29 21.85
N ASN A 286 21.83 -10.84 20.75
CA ASN A 286 22.03 -12.25 20.36
C ASN A 286 22.97 -12.46 19.16
N TYR A 287 23.18 -11.45 18.30
CA TYR A 287 23.91 -11.59 17.03
C TYR A 287 25.00 -10.53 16.82
N ASN A 288 25.39 -9.80 17.88
CA ASN A 288 26.47 -8.80 17.86
C ASN A 288 26.26 -7.68 16.82
N TYR A 289 25.00 -7.37 16.50
CA TYR A 289 24.65 -6.22 15.67
C TYR A 289 25.06 -4.91 16.36
N LYS A 290 25.63 -3.98 15.59
CA LYS A 290 26.10 -2.67 16.07
C LYS A 290 25.40 -1.55 15.31
N PRO A 291 24.37 -0.91 15.90
CA PRO A 291 23.65 0.16 15.22
C PRO A 291 24.51 1.41 15.06
N THR A 292 24.25 2.17 14.00
CA THR A 292 24.79 3.53 13.85
C THR A 292 24.20 4.47 14.92
N SER A 293 24.78 5.66 15.08
CA SER A 293 24.25 6.66 16.02
C SER A 293 22.80 7.07 15.71
N ILE A 294 22.47 7.23 14.42
CA ILE A 294 21.13 7.59 13.95
C ILE A 294 20.16 6.44 14.21
N THR A 295 20.54 5.21 13.85
CA THR A 295 19.72 4.02 14.09
C THR A 295 19.44 3.84 15.59
N ASN A 296 20.47 3.96 16.43
CA ASN A 296 20.33 3.85 17.88
C ASN A 296 19.43 4.94 18.48
N LYS A 297 19.51 6.18 17.98
CA LYS A 297 18.60 7.26 18.37
C LYS A 297 17.15 6.89 18.02
N ARG A 298 16.91 6.44 16.80
CA ARG A 298 15.58 6.06 16.31
C ARG A 298 14.98 4.89 17.07
N MET A 299 15.78 3.87 17.39
CA MET A 299 15.38 2.75 18.23
C MET A 299 14.91 3.22 19.61
N LYS A 300 15.69 4.11 20.26
CA LYS A 300 15.33 4.66 21.57
C LYS A 300 14.03 5.45 21.53
N GLU A 301 13.84 6.29 20.52
CA GLU A 301 12.59 7.06 20.34
C GLU A 301 11.37 6.14 20.19
N ALA A 302 11.45 5.12 19.34
CA ALA A 302 10.36 4.18 19.11
C ALA A 302 10.01 3.36 20.37
N LEU A 303 11.02 2.94 21.15
CA LEU A 303 10.81 2.19 22.39
C LEU A 303 10.30 3.07 23.53
N ALA A 304 10.72 4.33 23.61
CA ALA A 304 10.25 5.27 24.64
C ALA A 304 8.77 5.65 24.44
N SER A 305 8.30 5.65 23.20
CA SER A 305 6.89 5.88 22.85
C SER A 305 6.06 4.59 22.77
N ALA A 306 6.58 3.46 23.24
CA ALA A 306 5.91 2.17 23.07
C ALA A 306 4.59 2.14 23.85
N GLN A 307 3.54 1.74 23.14
CA GLN A 307 2.24 1.44 23.73
C GLN A 307 1.90 -0.02 23.44
N LEU A 308 1.00 -0.59 24.23
CA LEU A 308 0.47 -1.92 23.97
C LEU A 308 -0.20 -1.95 22.59
N VAL A 309 0.18 -2.91 21.76
CA VAL A 309 -0.32 -3.02 20.38
C VAL A 309 -1.63 -3.81 20.38
N ARG A 310 -2.71 -3.20 19.92
CA ARG A 310 -4.02 -3.85 19.83
C ARG A 310 -4.02 -4.97 18.78
N SER A 311 -4.63 -6.12 19.11
CA SER A 311 -4.64 -7.34 18.30
C SER A 311 -5.72 -7.39 17.21
N GLY A 312 -6.64 -6.43 17.22
CA GLY A 312 -7.77 -6.37 16.29
C GLY A 312 -8.82 -7.46 16.50
N ILE A 313 -8.57 -8.44 17.37
CA ILE A 313 -9.56 -9.43 17.83
C ILE A 313 -10.28 -8.87 19.05
N LEU A 314 -11.61 -8.87 18.97
CA LEU A 314 -12.49 -8.66 20.11
C LEU A 314 -12.88 -10.06 20.62
N SER A 315 -12.39 -10.41 21.81
CA SER A 315 -12.50 -11.75 22.37
C SER A 315 -13.89 -12.01 23.00
N CYS A 316 -14.95 -11.77 22.22
CA CYS A 316 -16.34 -11.87 22.66
C CYS A 316 -16.74 -13.29 23.09
N TRP A 317 -16.06 -14.30 22.56
CA TRP A 317 -16.29 -15.72 22.86
C TRP A 317 -15.90 -16.13 24.29
N ILE A 318 -15.08 -15.33 24.98
CA ILE A 318 -14.69 -15.55 26.39
C ILE A 318 -15.30 -14.50 27.33
N GLY A 319 -16.35 -13.80 26.90
CA GLY A 319 -17.01 -12.76 27.69
C GLY A 319 -16.19 -11.47 27.85
N LYS A 320 -15.11 -11.29 27.08
CA LYS A 320 -14.36 -10.03 27.01
C LYS A 320 -14.83 -9.22 25.81
N PHE A 321 -15.32 -8.00 26.06
CA PHE A 321 -15.69 -7.05 25.00
C PHE A 321 -14.57 -6.06 24.68
N GLU A 322 -13.36 -6.34 25.15
CA GLU A 322 -12.16 -5.58 24.88
C GLU A 322 -11.28 -6.31 23.86
N TYR A 323 -10.40 -5.56 23.21
CA TYR A 323 -9.41 -6.15 22.33
C TYR A 323 -8.29 -6.80 23.12
N ASP A 324 -7.66 -7.83 22.55
CA ASP A 324 -6.40 -8.31 23.11
C ASP A 324 -5.26 -7.33 22.77
N TYR A 325 -4.25 -7.31 23.61
CA TYR A 325 -3.12 -6.39 23.52
C TYR A 325 -1.80 -7.16 23.60
N TYR A 326 -0.83 -6.75 22.80
CA TYR A 326 0.52 -7.29 22.81
C TYR A 326 1.49 -6.31 23.46
N ASP A 327 2.18 -6.75 24.51
CA ASP A 327 3.36 -6.05 25.02
C ASP A 327 4.59 -6.48 24.20
N ILE A 328 4.81 -5.79 23.09
CA ILE A 328 5.96 -6.06 22.21
C ILE A 328 7.29 -5.79 22.92
N VAL A 329 7.33 -4.91 23.93
CA VAL A 329 8.58 -4.60 24.62
C VAL A 329 8.90 -5.69 25.64
N GLY A 330 7.93 -6.03 26.49
CA GLY A 330 8.06 -7.01 27.56
C GLY A 330 8.13 -8.46 27.07
N ASP A 331 7.28 -8.84 26.11
CA ASP A 331 7.04 -10.25 25.76
C ASP A 331 7.68 -10.68 24.43
N PHE A 332 8.55 -9.85 23.83
CA PHE A 332 9.04 -10.06 22.46
C PHE A 332 9.57 -11.46 22.18
N GLU A 333 10.42 -12.00 23.05
CA GLU A 333 11.04 -13.32 22.85
C GLU A 333 10.01 -14.45 22.99
N CYS A 334 9.09 -14.32 23.94
CA CYS A 334 7.97 -15.25 24.11
C CYS A 334 7.12 -15.26 22.84
N LEU A 335 6.71 -14.08 22.36
CA LEU A 335 5.92 -13.92 21.14
C LEU A 335 6.65 -14.45 19.90
N LEU A 336 7.97 -14.25 19.80
CA LEU A 336 8.81 -14.83 18.75
C LEU A 336 8.92 -16.36 18.82
N ALA A 337 8.69 -16.99 19.98
CA ALA A 337 8.76 -18.44 20.14
C ALA A 337 7.39 -19.12 19.96
N THR A 338 6.29 -18.43 20.30
CA THR A 338 4.95 -19.04 20.36
C THR A 338 4.09 -18.82 19.12
N GLN A 339 4.38 -17.78 18.32
CA GLN A 339 3.69 -17.51 17.05
C GLN A 339 4.40 -18.16 15.86
#